data_AF-F6WF78-F1
#
_entry.id   AF-F6WF78-F1
#
_cell.length_a   1.000
_cell.length_b   1.000
_cell.length_c   1.000
_cell.angle_alpha   90.00
_cell.angle_beta   90.00
_cell.angle_gamma   90.00
#
_symmetry.space_group_name_H-M   'P 1'
#
loop_
_entity.id
_entity.type
_entity.pdbx_description
1 polymer ?
#
loop_
_entity_poly.entity_id
_entity_poly.type
_entity_poly.pdbx_seq_one_letter_code
_entity_poly.pdbx_strand_id
1 'polypeptide(L)'
;MITVRKVKGEVHSFSVVLYHSSLTFLISIGLMFVRPFPWPPSAAGIGYMVAVCATSSVATWSSNYAVQLIHPGLAALAQNADLVVSITLEHTILQVAPQLLEILGALLILFGVSGLTFLKWRESKKEAELGDET
;
A
#
# COMPACT_ATOMS: atom_id res chain seq x y z
N MET A 1 0.23 -4.84 -9.53
CA MET A 1 -0.96 -5.41 -8.86
C MET A 1 -1.69 -6.48 -9.67
N ILE A 2 -2.17 -6.19 -10.90
CA ILE A 2 -2.94 -7.17 -11.70
C ILE A 2 -2.12 -8.41 -12.05
N THR A 3 -0.83 -8.23 -12.38
CA THR A 3 0.12 -9.33 -12.64
C THR A 3 0.35 -10.20 -11.41
N VAL A 4 0.39 -9.63 -10.20
CA VAL A 4 0.51 -10.40 -8.94
C VAL A 4 -0.72 -11.28 -8.70
N ARG A 5 -1.91 -10.81 -9.08
CA ARG A 5 -3.13 -11.62 -9.02
C ARG A 5 -3.11 -12.81 -9.99
N LYS A 6 -2.48 -12.67 -11.17
CA LYS A 6 -2.33 -13.79 -12.12
C LYS A 6 -1.50 -14.95 -11.57
N VAL A 7 -0.59 -14.68 -10.65
CA VAL A 7 0.29 -15.68 -10.02
C VAL A 7 -0.33 -16.19 -8.69
N LYS A 8 -1.59 -15.85 -8.40
CA LYS A 8 -2.28 -16.24 -7.17
C LYS A 8 -2.34 -17.78 -7.08
N GLY A 9 -1.76 -18.32 -6.01
CA GLY A 9 -1.78 -19.75 -5.70
C GLY A 9 -0.52 -20.52 -6.10
N GLU A 10 0.29 -19.99 -7.02
CA GLU A 10 1.52 -20.66 -7.47
C GLU A 10 2.77 -20.14 -6.76
N VAL A 11 2.73 -18.91 -6.24
CA VAL A 11 3.91 -18.25 -5.65
C VAL A 11 3.55 -17.55 -4.33
N HIS A 12 4.36 -17.82 -3.30
CA HIS A 12 4.24 -17.20 -1.99
C HIS A 12 4.43 -15.67 -2.09
N SER A 13 3.62 -14.88 -1.37
CA SER A 13 3.67 -13.40 -1.47
C SER A 13 5.04 -12.83 -1.10
N PHE A 14 5.78 -13.53 -0.23
CA PHE A 14 7.16 -13.15 0.13
C PHE A 14 8.13 -13.24 -1.06
N SER A 15 7.96 -14.22 -1.95
CA SER A 15 8.78 -14.34 -3.15
C SER A 15 8.57 -13.14 -4.08
N VAL A 16 7.34 -12.64 -4.19
CA VAL A 16 7.05 -11.43 -4.97
C VAL A 16 7.83 -10.23 -4.44
N VAL A 17 7.88 -10.07 -3.11
CA VAL A 17 8.67 -9.00 -2.46
C VAL A 17 10.15 -9.19 -2.73
N LEU A 18 10.68 -10.41 -2.60
CA LEU A 18 12.08 -10.71 -2.85
C LEU A 18 12.50 -10.41 -4.28
N TYR A 19 11.73 -10.84 -5.28
CA TYR A 19 12.01 -10.56 -6.69
C TYR A 19 11.91 -9.06 -7.00
N HIS A 20 10.91 -8.39 -6.45
CA HIS A 20 10.75 -6.95 -6.63
C HIS A 20 11.96 -6.19 -6.05
N SER A 21 12.33 -6.46 -4.80
CA SER A 21 13.47 -5.82 -4.14
C SER A 21 14.79 -6.11 -4.85
N SER A 22 15.00 -7.35 -5.30
CA SER A 22 16.21 -7.73 -6.04
C SER A 22 16.32 -6.99 -7.38
N LEU A 23 15.22 -6.87 -8.12
CA LEU A 23 15.20 -6.15 -9.40
C LEU A 23 15.41 -4.64 -9.18
N THR A 24 14.75 -4.06 -8.18
CA THR A 24 14.93 -2.66 -7.80
C THR A 24 16.38 -2.38 -7.44
N PHE A 25 17.03 -3.25 -6.66
CA PHE A 25 18.44 -3.12 -6.32
C PHE A 25 19.36 -3.11 -7.56
N LEU A 26 19.16 -4.03 -8.49
CA LEU A 26 19.94 -4.09 -9.73
C LEU A 26 19.77 -2.83 -10.58
N ILE A 27 18.52 -2.34 -10.71
CA ILE A 27 18.22 -1.11 -11.45
C ILE A 27 18.87 0.10 -10.74
N SER A 28 18.74 0.19 -9.42
CA SER A 28 19.34 1.27 -8.62
C SER A 28 20.85 1.33 -8.78
N ILE A 29 21.55 0.18 -8.72
CA ILE A 29 23.00 0.12 -9.00
C ILE A 29 23.31 0.66 -10.40
N GLY A 30 22.57 0.23 -11.42
CA GLY A 30 22.75 0.72 -12.78
C GLY A 30 22.62 2.24 -12.88
N LEU A 31 21.63 2.82 -12.19
CA LEU A 31 21.41 4.26 -12.17
C LEU A 31 22.48 5.05 -11.41
N MET A 32 23.13 4.45 -10.40
CA MET A 32 24.23 5.09 -9.67
C MET A 32 25.44 5.40 -10.56
N PHE A 33 25.63 4.68 -11.68
CA PHE A 33 26.68 4.99 -12.65
C PHE A 33 26.36 6.20 -13.54
N VAL A 34 25.07 6.59 -13.63
CA VAL A 34 24.63 7.71 -14.47
C VAL A 34 24.59 9.01 -13.68
N ARG A 35 24.23 8.97 -12.40
CA ARG A 35 24.12 10.16 -11.55
C ARG A 35 24.79 9.96 -10.19
N PRO A 36 25.60 10.92 -9.72
CA PRO A 36 26.13 10.88 -8.36
C PRO A 36 24.97 10.99 -7.37
N PHE A 37 24.82 9.96 -6.52
CA PHE A 37 23.81 9.94 -5.47
C PHE A 37 24.43 10.36 -4.14
N PRO A 38 23.90 11.39 -3.46
CA PRO A 38 24.38 11.77 -2.15
C PRO A 38 23.97 10.71 -1.13
N TRP A 39 24.96 10.07 -0.51
CA TRP A 39 24.73 9.16 0.60
C TRP A 39 24.45 9.96 1.88
N PRO A 40 23.59 9.45 2.80
CA PRO A 40 23.37 10.10 4.08
C PRO A 40 24.70 10.28 4.83
N PRO A 41 25.08 11.50 5.21
CA PRO A 41 26.40 11.77 5.78
C PRO A 41 26.52 11.36 7.25
N SER A 42 25.41 11.02 7.92
CA SER A 42 25.35 10.72 9.35
C SER A 42 24.82 9.32 9.63
N ALA A 43 25.27 8.73 10.74
CA ALA A 43 24.75 7.43 11.22
C ALA A 43 23.24 7.49 11.50
N ALA A 44 22.74 8.62 12.00
CA ALA A 44 21.31 8.85 12.17
C ALA A 44 20.55 8.82 10.83
N GLY A 45 21.11 9.44 9.78
CA GLY A 45 20.55 9.41 8.43
C GLY A 45 20.46 7.99 7.85
N ILE A 46 21.49 7.17 8.08
CA ILE A 46 21.48 5.75 7.71
C ILE A 46 20.40 5.00 8.53
N GLY A 47 20.29 5.29 9.83
CA GLY A 47 19.26 4.70 10.69
C GLY A 47 17.83 4.99 10.20
N TYR A 48 17.53 6.23 9.79
CA TYR A 48 16.24 6.57 9.18
C TYR A 48 15.99 5.83 7.87
N MET A 49 16.99 5.71 7.01
CA MET A 49 16.86 4.94 5.76
C MET A 49 16.55 3.46 6.03
N VAL A 50 17.23 2.84 7.01
CA VAL A 50 16.94 1.45 7.40
C VAL A 50 15.50 1.32 7.91
N ALA A 51 15.03 2.25 8.74
CA ALA A 51 13.66 2.24 9.24
C ALA A 51 12.63 2.35 8.10
N VAL A 52 12.84 3.27 7.15
CA VAL A 52 11.95 3.43 5.98
C VAL A 52 11.98 2.19 5.08
N CYS A 53 13.14 1.59 4.85
CA CYS A 53 13.26 0.35 4.08
C CYS A 53 12.54 -0.82 4.76
N ALA A 54 12.62 -0.93 6.09
CA ALA A 54 11.92 -1.96 6.84
C ALA A 54 10.39 -1.78 6.77
N THR A 55 9.88 -0.57 7.03
CA THR A 55 8.43 -0.29 6.99
C THR A 55 7.85 -0.46 5.59
N SER A 56 8.55 0.02 4.55
CA SER A 56 8.13 -0.14 3.16
C SER A 56 8.13 -1.60 2.71
N SER A 57 9.06 -2.44 3.21
CA SER A 57 9.07 -3.87 2.92
C SER A 57 7.83 -4.57 3.49
N VAL A 58 7.47 -4.25 4.74
CA VAL A 58 6.25 -4.76 5.38
C VAL A 58 5.01 -4.29 4.63
N ALA A 59 4.92 -3.00 4.31
CA ALA A 59 3.79 -2.45 3.56
C ALA A 59 3.62 -3.09 2.19
N THR A 60 4.73 -3.33 1.47
CA THR A 60 4.74 -4.00 0.16
C THR A 60 4.29 -5.45 0.28
N TRP A 61 4.76 -6.17 1.30
CA TRP A 61 4.33 -7.54 1.57
C TRP A 61 2.83 -7.62 1.89
N SER A 62 2.35 -6.83 2.85
CA SER A 62 0.93 -6.78 3.25
C SER A 62 0.02 -6.41 2.08
N SER A 63 0.45 -5.48 1.25
CA SER A 63 -0.24 -5.09 0.02
C SER A 63 -0.37 -6.22 -0.99
N ASN A 64 0.72 -6.93 -1.27
CA ASN A 64 0.70 -8.07 -2.19
C ASN A 64 -0.13 -9.22 -1.63
N TYR A 65 -0.06 -9.45 -0.32
CA TYR A 65 -0.89 -10.44 0.35
C TYR A 65 -2.39 -10.09 0.27
N ALA A 66 -2.76 -8.84 0.54
CA ALA A 66 -4.15 -8.37 0.43
C ALA A 66 -4.71 -8.58 -1.00
N VAL A 67 -3.94 -8.27 -2.04
CA VAL A 67 -4.35 -8.51 -3.44
C VAL A 67 -4.59 -9.99 -3.75
N GLN A 68 -3.89 -10.89 -3.07
CA GLN A 68 -4.13 -12.32 -3.22
C GLN A 68 -5.42 -12.75 -2.50
N LEU A 69 -5.84 -12.08 -1.44
CA LEU A 69 -7.07 -12.39 -0.72
C LEU A 69 -8.31 -11.78 -1.39
N ILE A 70 -8.32 -10.48 -1.62
CA ILE A 70 -9.50 -9.72 -2.08
C ILE A 70 -9.41 -9.33 -3.57
N HIS A 71 -10.51 -8.79 -4.12
CA HIS A 71 -10.54 -8.29 -5.50
C HIS A 71 -9.52 -7.13 -5.66
N PRO A 72 -8.69 -7.11 -6.72
CA PRO A 72 -7.62 -6.13 -6.88
C PRO A 72 -8.12 -4.67 -6.87
N GLY A 73 -9.33 -4.42 -7.40
CA GLY A 73 -9.94 -3.09 -7.32
C GLY A 73 -10.22 -2.64 -5.88
N LEU A 74 -10.67 -3.56 -5.01
CA LEU A 74 -10.90 -3.26 -3.59
C LEU A 74 -9.58 -3.07 -2.85
N ALA A 75 -8.57 -3.90 -3.15
CA ALA A 75 -7.24 -3.76 -2.58
C ALA A 75 -6.61 -2.40 -2.94
N ALA A 76 -6.71 -1.99 -4.21
CA ALA A 76 -6.23 -0.70 -4.67
C ALA A 76 -6.96 0.47 -3.99
N LEU A 77 -8.28 0.39 -3.82
CA LEU A 77 -9.04 1.41 -3.10
C LEU A 77 -8.63 1.49 -1.62
N ALA A 78 -8.49 0.35 -0.95
CA ALA A 78 -8.06 0.30 0.45
C ALA A 78 -6.65 0.89 0.63
N GLN A 79 -5.75 0.71 -0.34
CA GLN A 79 -4.43 1.34 -0.32
C GLN A 79 -4.48 2.86 -0.46
N ASN A 80 -5.46 3.41 -1.17
CA ASN A 80 -5.61 4.87 -1.24
C ASN A 80 -6.01 5.46 0.12
N ALA A 81 -6.57 4.67 1.04
CA ALA A 81 -6.83 5.13 2.41
C ALA A 81 -5.54 5.46 3.19
N ASP A 82 -4.38 4.92 2.76
CA ASP A 82 -3.08 5.23 3.36
C ASP A 82 -2.71 6.72 3.21
N LEU A 83 -3.25 7.40 2.17
CA LEU A 83 -3.13 8.85 2.02
C LEU A 83 -3.80 9.61 3.17
N VAL A 84 -4.95 9.13 3.64
CA VAL A 84 -5.67 9.76 4.77
C VAL A 84 -4.85 9.63 6.05
N VAL A 85 -4.23 8.47 6.26
CA VAL A 85 -3.32 8.24 7.39
C VAL A 85 -2.09 9.14 7.27
N SER A 86 -1.53 9.27 6.08
CA SER A 86 -0.37 10.13 5.81
C SER A 86 -0.66 11.60 6.13
N ILE A 87 -1.77 12.15 5.63
CA ILE A 87 -2.20 13.53 5.93
C ILE A 87 -2.40 13.73 7.43
N THR A 88 -3.00 12.74 8.11
CA THR A 88 -3.24 12.80 9.55
C THR A 88 -1.93 12.81 10.34
N LEU A 89 -0.98 11.95 9.97
CA LEU A 89 0.34 11.86 10.60
C LEU A 89 1.17 13.10 10.32
N GLU A 90 1.14 13.64 9.11
CA GLU A 90 1.82 14.88 8.74
C GLU A 90 1.29 16.05 9.59
N HIS A 91 -0.03 16.17 9.72
CA HIS A 91 -0.61 17.19 10.58
C HIS A 91 -0.25 16.99 12.06
N THR A 92 -0.30 15.76 12.57
CA THR A 92 -0.10 15.47 13.99
C THR A 92 1.37 15.55 14.40
N ILE A 93 2.28 15.02 13.58
CA ILE A 93 3.71 14.89 13.91
C ILE A 93 4.48 16.10 13.41
N LEU A 94 4.28 16.50 12.15
CA LEU A 94 5.03 17.58 11.52
C LEU A 94 4.40 18.95 11.75
N GLN A 95 3.21 19.00 12.35
CA GLN A 95 2.48 20.24 12.67
C GLN A 95 2.25 21.12 11.43
N VAL A 96 2.16 20.49 10.25
CA VAL A 96 1.86 21.16 8.98
C VAL A 96 0.34 21.24 8.85
N ALA A 97 -0.19 22.43 8.56
CA ALA A 97 -1.61 22.61 8.36
C ALA A 97 -2.03 22.07 6.98
N PRO A 98 -3.01 21.14 6.90
CA PRO A 98 -3.44 20.59 5.63
C PRO A 98 -4.15 21.64 4.79
N GLN A 99 -3.96 21.57 3.48
CA GLN A 99 -4.66 22.44 2.53
C GLN A 99 -6.12 21.99 2.35
N LEU A 100 -7.00 22.93 1.98
CA LEU A 100 -8.42 22.61 1.75
C LEU A 100 -8.63 21.49 0.72
N LEU A 101 -7.80 21.47 -0.34
CA LEU A 101 -7.84 20.43 -1.37
C LEU A 101 -7.45 19.04 -0.82
N GLU A 102 -6.50 18.98 0.11
CA GLU A 102 -6.08 17.73 0.75
C GLU A 102 -7.19 17.18 1.65
N ILE A 103 -7.87 18.06 2.39
CA ILE A 103 -9.02 17.70 3.23
C ILE A 103 -10.16 17.16 2.35
N LEU A 104 -10.50 17.85 1.26
CA LEU A 104 -11.54 17.40 0.32
C LEU A 104 -11.17 16.07 -0.34
N GLY A 105 -9.90 15.91 -0.73
CA GLY A 105 -9.39 14.65 -1.27
C GLY A 105 -9.49 13.50 -0.27
N ALA A 106 -9.10 13.72 0.99
CA ALA A 106 -9.20 12.73 2.05
C ALA A 106 -10.66 12.32 2.31
N LEU A 107 -11.59 13.28 2.34
CA LEU A 107 -13.02 13.01 2.48
C LEU A 107 -13.56 12.17 1.32
N LEU A 108 -13.16 12.48 0.09
CA LEU A 108 -13.57 11.73 -1.10
C LEU A 108 -13.08 10.28 -1.05
N ILE A 109 -11.82 10.07 -0.63
CA ILE A 109 -11.24 8.73 -0.45
C ILE A 109 -12.02 7.97 0.63
N LEU A 110 -12.26 8.58 1.80
CA LEU A 110 -13.02 7.96 2.88
C LEU A 110 -14.41 7.56 2.41
N PHE A 111 -15.12 8.45 1.74
CA PHE A 111 -16.45 8.16 1.21
C PHE A 111 -16.44 7.00 0.21
N GLY A 112 -15.47 6.98 -0.71
CA GLY A 112 -15.32 5.91 -1.70
C GLY A 112 -15.02 4.55 -1.06
N VAL A 113 -14.06 4.50 -0.14
CA VAL A 113 -13.66 3.26 0.55
C VAL A 113 -14.80 2.74 1.43
N SER A 114 -15.43 3.59 2.23
CA SER A 114 -16.57 3.23 3.09
C SER A 114 -17.77 2.77 2.27
N GLY A 115 -18.13 3.48 1.20
CA GLY A 115 -19.25 3.14 0.33
C GLY A 115 -19.09 1.75 -0.32
N LEU A 116 -17.92 1.47 -0.90
CA LEU A 116 -17.64 0.15 -1.49
C LEU A 116 -17.61 -0.97 -0.45
N THR A 117 -17.06 -0.71 0.74
CA THR A 117 -17.01 -1.69 1.82
C THR A 117 -18.42 -2.03 2.29
N PHE A 118 -19.28 -1.02 2.44
CA PHE A 118 -20.68 -1.20 2.80
C PHE A 118 -21.48 -1.99 1.75
N LEU A 119 -21.29 -1.68 0.46
CA LEU A 119 -21.95 -2.42 -0.63
C LEU A 119 -21.56 -3.91 -0.61
N LYS A 120 -20.27 -4.21 -0.48
CA LYS A 120 -19.80 -5.59 -0.37
C LYS A 120 -20.34 -6.31 0.85
N TRP A 121 -20.37 -5.64 2.00
CA TRP A 121 -20.94 -6.21 3.21
C TRP A 121 -22.42 -6.58 3.03
N ARG A 122 -23.19 -5.74 2.33
CA ARG A 122 -24.59 -6.03 1.98
C ARG A 122 -24.73 -7.22 1.02
N GLU A 123 -23.86 -7.32 0.01
CA GLU A 123 -23.84 -8.47 -0.91
C GLU A 123 -23.54 -9.76 -0.16
N SER A 124 -22.50 -9.79 0.67
CA SER A 124 -22.17 -10.97 1.49
C SER A 124 -23.28 -11.36 2.47
N LYS A 125 -24.01 -10.39 3.05
CA LYS A 125 -25.15 -10.68 3.91
C LYS A 125 -26.30 -11.34 3.14
N LYS A 126 -26.59 -10.87 1.93
CA LYS A 126 -27.61 -11.48 1.06
C LYS A 126 -27.24 -12.90 0.64
N GLU A 127 -25.98 -13.14 0.29
CA GLU A 127 -25.48 -14.48 -0.07
C GLU A 127 -25.60 -15.45 1.11
N ALA A 128 -25.31 -15.00 2.34
CA ALA A 128 -25.47 -15.81 3.53
C ALA A 128 -26.94 -16.15 3.83
N GLU A 129 -27.85 -15.18 3.67
CA GLU A 129 -29.30 -15.40 3.85
C GLU A 129 -29.89 -16.36 2.80
N LEU A 130 -29.40 -16.33 1.56
CA LEU A 130 -29.83 -17.22 0.47
C LEU A 130 -29.25 -18.64 0.58
N GLY A 131 -28.08 -18.80 1.19
CA GLY A 131 -27.44 -20.10 1.39
C GLY A 131 -28.02 -20.94 2.54
N ASP A 132 -28.75 -20.31 3.46
CA ASP A 132 -29.44 -20.98 4.59
C ASP A 132 -30.82 -21.55 4.18
N GLU A 133 -31.33 -21.20 2.99
CA GLU A 133 -32.64 -21.68 2.47
C GLU A 133 -32.54 -22.93 1.57
N THR A 134 -31.33 -23.49 1.37
CA THR A 134 -31.08 -24.74 0.58
C THR A 134 -30.46 -25.84 1.42
#